data_AF-A0A817WQQ8-F1
#
_entry.id   AF-A0A817WQQ8-F1
#
_cell.length_a   1.000
_cell.length_b   1.000
_cell.length_c   1.000
_cell.angle_alpha   90.00
_cell.angle_beta   90.00
_cell.angle_gamma   90.00
#
_symmetry.space_group_name_H-M   'P 1'
#
loop_
_entity.id
_entity.type
_entity.pdbx_description
1 polymer ?
#
loop_
_entity_poly.entity_id
_entity_poly.type
_entity_poly.pdbx_seq_one_letter_code
_entity_poly.pdbx_strand_id
1 'polypeptide(L)'
;MELFPTTSRQKRFLLVIVDYFTRWVELFALRQATATHIANILFNEIICRYGVPLYILSDNGPQFISHLFNEICANMDINRKFTANYQPQTNMSEHVNRTLKAQIDIYAQRRPGLWDKELQKLAFTIRTPAKDTTSDTSPYLNLGCDPVIPLDLIINQPVPDFPSNTPEYKFIQQYRTQLAHDRQVTYYFVREH
;
A
#
# COMPACT_ATOMS: atom_id res chain seq x y z
N MET A 1 3.93 -14.78 -5.83
CA MET A 1 5.06 -13.86 -5.55
C MET A 1 5.75 -13.47 -6.86
N GLU A 2 6.07 -12.19 -7.09
CA GLU A 2 6.60 -11.70 -8.37
C GLU A 2 8.11 -11.37 -8.35
N LEU A 3 8.75 -11.50 -9.51
CA LEU A 3 10.17 -11.18 -9.74
C LEU A 3 10.32 -9.73 -10.23
N PHE A 4 11.24 -9.00 -9.62
CA PHE A 4 11.57 -7.60 -9.93
C PHE A 4 13.05 -7.47 -10.33
N PRO A 5 13.44 -6.38 -11.04
CA PRO A 5 14.84 -6.06 -11.28
C PRO A 5 15.64 -6.05 -9.97
N THR A 6 16.81 -6.69 -9.96
CA THR A 6 17.61 -6.82 -8.74
C THR A 6 18.09 -5.46 -8.24
N THR A 7 17.89 -5.18 -6.95
CA THR A 7 18.35 -3.94 -6.33
C THR A 7 19.83 -3.95 -5.99
N SER A 8 20.42 -2.78 -5.72
CA SER A 8 21.79 -2.69 -5.19
C SER A 8 21.96 -3.44 -3.86
N ARG A 9 20.87 -3.62 -3.10
CA ARG A 9 20.83 -4.44 -1.87
C ARG A 9 20.43 -5.90 -2.13
N GLN A 10 20.50 -6.35 -3.39
CA GLN A 10 20.20 -7.71 -3.82
C GLN A 10 18.74 -8.14 -3.53
N LYS A 11 17.79 -7.21 -3.49
CA LYS A 11 16.36 -7.53 -3.37
C LYS A 11 15.80 -7.79 -4.77
N ARG A 12 15.01 -8.85 -4.93
CA ARG A 12 14.42 -9.25 -6.22
C ARG A 12 12.98 -9.79 -6.12
N PHE A 13 12.47 -9.91 -4.90
CA PHE A 13 11.11 -10.35 -4.64
C PHE A 13 10.37 -9.28 -3.84
N LEU A 14 9.07 -9.19 -4.04
CA LEU A 14 8.16 -8.38 -3.25
C LEU A 14 7.11 -9.28 -2.61
N LEU A 15 7.00 -9.20 -1.29
CA LEU A 15 5.86 -9.73 -0.56
C LEU A 15 4.87 -8.59 -0.34
N VAL A 16 3.63 -8.80 -0.79
CA VAL A 16 2.51 -7.88 -0.64
C VAL A 16 1.51 -8.55 0.29
N ILE A 17 1.19 -7.88 1.40
CA ILE A 17 0.16 -8.30 2.33
C ILE A 17 -0.93 -7.24 2.29
N VAL A 18 -2.17 -7.67 2.09
CA VAL A 18 -3.32 -6.77 2.01
C VAL A 18 -4.31 -7.21 3.07
N ASP A 19 -4.62 -6.32 4.00
CA ASP A 19 -5.76 -6.52 4.89
C ASP A 19 -7.05 -6.45 4.08
N TYR A 20 -7.90 -7.45 4.25
CA TYR A 20 -9.09 -7.60 3.43
C TYR A 20 -10.11 -6.51 3.73
N PHE A 21 -10.26 -6.10 4.99
CA PHE A 21 -11.29 -5.18 5.44
C PHE A 21 -10.92 -3.73 5.13
N THR A 22 -9.80 -3.25 5.67
CA THR A 22 -9.33 -1.86 5.56
C THR A 22 -8.68 -1.57 4.21
N ARG A 23 -8.38 -2.60 3.41
CA ARG A 23 -7.50 -2.52 2.22
C ARG A 23 -6.09 -2.03 2.54
N TRP A 24 -5.66 -2.10 3.80
CA TRP A 24 -4.32 -1.69 4.20
C TRP A 24 -3.28 -2.61 3.58
N VAL A 25 -2.32 -2.02 2.87
CA VAL A 25 -1.27 -2.75 2.16
C VAL A 25 0.05 -2.65 2.91
N GLU A 26 0.71 -3.75 3.22
CA GLU A 26 2.10 -3.83 3.71
C GLU A 26 3.00 -4.46 2.66
N LEU A 27 4.19 -3.88 2.47
CA LEU A 27 5.12 -4.21 1.39
C LEU A 27 6.50 -4.55 1.93
N PHE A 28 7.05 -5.70 1.54
CA PHE A 28 8.37 -6.15 1.98
C PHE A 28 9.25 -6.62 0.82
N ALA A 29 10.39 -5.95 0.63
CA ALA A 29 11.40 -6.32 -0.37
C ALA A 29 12.33 -7.42 0.14
N LEU A 30 12.38 -8.55 -0.55
CA LEU A 30 13.12 -9.75 -0.16
C LEU A 30 14.23 -10.09 -1.15
N ARG A 31 15.35 -10.60 -0.61
CA ARG A 31 16.42 -11.24 -1.40
C ARG A 31 16.02 -12.66 -1.79
N GLN A 32 15.41 -13.37 -0.84
CA GLN A 32 14.93 -14.74 -0.99
C GLN A 32 13.53 -14.86 -0.40
N ALA A 33 12.72 -15.66 -1.06
CA ALA A 33 11.31 -15.90 -0.78
C ALA A 33 11.08 -17.18 0.04
N THR A 34 11.97 -17.51 0.96
CA THR A 34 11.87 -18.78 1.72
C THR A 34 10.74 -18.72 2.74
N ALA A 35 10.15 -19.88 3.07
CA ALA A 35 9.16 -20.02 4.14
C ALA A 35 9.59 -19.36 5.46
N THR A 36 10.84 -19.57 5.90
CA THR A 36 11.37 -19.00 7.16
C THR A 36 11.37 -17.48 7.17
N HIS A 37 11.77 -16.85 6.06
CA HIS A 37 11.73 -15.38 5.95
C HIS A 37 10.30 -14.85 6.00
N ILE A 38 9.35 -15.51 5.34
CA ILE A 38 7.94 -15.09 5.35
C ILE A 38 7.32 -15.31 6.72
N ALA A 39 7.61 -16.42 7.39
CA ALA A 39 7.21 -16.67 8.76
C ALA A 39 7.68 -15.56 9.71
N ASN A 40 8.95 -15.16 9.60
CA ASN A 40 9.49 -14.06 10.40
C ASN A 40 8.79 -12.72 10.13
N ILE A 41 8.45 -12.44 8.87
CA ILE A 41 7.70 -11.21 8.52
C ILE A 41 6.28 -11.29 9.06
N LEU A 42 5.59 -12.42 8.88
CA LEU A 42 4.23 -12.62 9.40
C LEU A 42 4.20 -12.38 10.91
N PHE A 43 5.16 -12.92 11.66
CA PHE A 43 5.19 -12.75 13.10
C PHE A 43 5.52 -11.31 13.50
N ASN A 44 6.68 -10.79 13.08
CA ASN A 44 7.18 -9.51 13.59
C ASN A 44 6.44 -8.29 13.01
N GLU A 45 6.02 -8.35 11.75
CA GLU A 45 5.49 -7.18 11.04
C GLU A 45 3.97 -7.19 10.95
N ILE A 46 3.33 -8.35 11.09
CA ILE A 46 1.88 -8.46 11.03
C ILE A 46 1.30 -8.79 12.40
N ILE A 47 1.65 -9.94 12.99
CA ILE A 47 1.04 -10.41 14.24
C ILE A 47 1.38 -9.48 15.40
N CYS A 48 2.64 -9.09 15.57
CA CYS A 48 3.05 -8.19 16.66
C CYS A 48 2.48 -6.76 16.52
N ARG A 49 2.02 -6.36 15.33
CA ARG A 49 1.55 -4.99 15.06
C ARG A 49 0.02 -4.89 15.00
N TYR A 50 -0.65 -5.89 14.43
CA TYR A 50 -2.09 -5.89 14.15
C TYR A 50 -2.85 -7.00 14.88
N GLY A 51 -2.14 -7.97 15.49
CA GLY A 51 -2.72 -9.16 16.11
C GLY A 51 -2.81 -10.36 15.15
N VAL A 52 -3.29 -11.48 15.68
CA VAL A 52 -3.40 -12.74 14.94
C VAL A 52 -4.58 -12.66 13.96
N PRO A 53 -4.37 -12.86 12.64
CA PRO A 53 -5.45 -12.83 11.67
C PRO A 53 -6.34 -14.06 11.78
N LEU A 54 -7.64 -13.90 11.53
CA LEU A 54 -8.60 -15.02 11.50
C LEU A 54 -8.29 -16.02 10.38
N TYR A 55 -7.85 -15.52 9.22
CA TYR A 55 -7.45 -16.36 8.12
C TYR A 55 -6.40 -15.68 7.24
N ILE A 56 -5.59 -16.48 6.55
CA ILE A 56 -4.65 -16.04 5.52
C ILE A 56 -5.07 -16.66 4.20
N LEU A 57 -5.28 -15.83 3.19
CA LEU A 57 -5.46 -16.25 1.81
C LEU A 57 -4.16 -16.06 1.04
N SER A 58 -3.63 -17.13 0.43
CA SER A 58 -2.41 -17.07 -0.38
C SER A 58 -2.52 -17.88 -1.67
N ASP A 59 -1.57 -17.66 -2.59
CA ASP A 59 -1.34 -18.58 -3.71
C ASP A 59 -0.75 -19.92 -3.22
N ASN A 60 -0.68 -20.92 -4.11
CA ASN A 60 -0.02 -22.21 -3.84
C ASN A 60 1.52 -22.12 -3.93
N GLY A 61 2.11 -20.95 -3.69
CA GLY A 61 3.55 -20.78 -3.70
C GLY A 61 4.23 -21.66 -2.64
N PRO A 62 5.40 -22.24 -2.93
CA PRO A 62 6.09 -23.22 -2.06
C PRO A 62 6.32 -22.71 -0.64
N GLN A 63 6.56 -21.40 -0.51
CA GLN A 63 6.73 -20.74 0.77
C GLN A 63 5.47 -20.78 1.65
N PHE A 64 4.30 -20.66 1.04
CA PHE A 64 3.02 -20.63 1.75
C PHE A 64 2.47 -22.02 2.01
N ILE A 65 2.78 -23.03 1.19
CA ILE A 65 2.38 -24.43 1.42
C ILE A 65 3.36 -25.24 2.28
N SER A 66 4.49 -24.63 2.68
CA SER A 66 5.52 -25.31 3.47
C SER A 66 5.02 -25.83 4.82
N HIS A 67 5.66 -26.90 5.32
CA HIS A 67 5.39 -27.45 6.66
C HIS A 67 5.56 -26.38 7.74
N LEU A 68 6.63 -25.57 7.67
CA LEU A 68 6.87 -24.49 8.63
C LEU A 68 5.71 -23.49 8.70
N PHE A 69 5.23 -23.03 7.52
CA PHE A 69 4.13 -22.08 7.48
C PHE A 69 2.82 -22.71 7.97
N ASN A 70 2.61 -24.00 7.69
CA ASN A 70 1.48 -24.76 8.23
C ASN A 70 1.49 -24.80 9.77
N GLU A 71 2.62 -25.18 10.37
CA GLU A 71 2.75 -25.29 11.83
C GLU A 71 2.53 -23.95 12.53
N ILE A 72 3.04 -22.85 11.98
CA ILE A 72 2.84 -21.52 12.56
C ILE A 72 1.35 -21.16 12.56
N CYS A 73 0.66 -21.39 11.44
CA CYS A 73 -0.77 -21.09 11.36
C CYS A 73 -1.58 -21.98 12.30
N ALA A 74 -1.27 -23.27 12.38
CA ALA A 74 -1.97 -24.22 13.24
C ALA A 74 -1.80 -23.86 14.73
N ASN A 75 -0.59 -23.51 15.17
CA ASN A 75 -0.32 -23.12 16.57
C ASN A 75 -0.99 -21.80 16.97
N MET A 76 -1.36 -20.96 16.00
CA MET A 76 -2.01 -19.66 16.21
C MET A 76 -3.50 -19.66 15.86
N ASP A 77 -4.08 -20.83 15.53
CA ASP A 77 -5.46 -20.98 15.08
C ASP A 77 -5.81 -20.10 13.85
N ILE A 78 -4.84 -19.90 12.96
CA ILE A 78 -5.02 -19.14 11.72
C ILE A 78 -5.56 -20.07 10.64
N ASN A 79 -6.76 -19.79 10.14
CA ASN A 79 -7.34 -20.56 9.03
C ASN A 79 -6.60 -20.25 7.71
N ARG A 80 -6.04 -21.27 7.07
CA ARG A 80 -5.35 -21.13 5.79
C ARG A 80 -6.30 -21.39 4.63
N LYS A 81 -6.38 -20.43 3.70
CA LYS A 81 -7.12 -20.53 2.45
C LYS A 81 -6.16 -20.37 1.29
N PHE A 82 -6.38 -21.13 0.23
CA PHE A 82 -5.63 -21.00 -1.01
C PHE A 82 -6.53 -20.44 -2.11
N THR A 83 -5.99 -19.55 -2.92
CA THR A 83 -6.71 -19.00 -4.07
C THR A 83 -6.98 -20.11 -5.08
N ALA A 84 -8.25 -20.41 -5.35
CA ALA A 84 -8.65 -21.14 -6.56
C ALA A 84 -8.61 -20.19 -7.78
N ASN A 85 -8.63 -20.75 -8.99
CA ASN A 85 -8.86 -19.95 -10.19
C ASN A 85 -10.25 -19.29 -10.04
N TYR A 86 -10.29 -17.95 -9.99
CA TYR A 86 -11.47 -17.12 -9.77
C TYR A 86 -12.00 -17.00 -8.33
N GLN A 87 -11.39 -16.10 -7.54
CA GLN A 87 -11.92 -15.63 -6.26
C GLN A 87 -11.86 -14.09 -6.20
N PRO A 88 -12.92 -13.39 -5.74
CA PRO A 88 -12.92 -11.93 -5.63
C PRO A 88 -11.75 -11.37 -4.79
N GLN A 89 -11.29 -12.14 -3.81
CA GLN A 89 -10.16 -11.78 -2.95
C GLN A 89 -8.83 -11.79 -3.73
N THR A 90 -8.67 -12.73 -4.67
CA THR A 90 -7.52 -12.78 -5.59
C THR A 90 -7.47 -11.51 -6.44
N ASN A 91 -8.62 -11.07 -6.97
CA ASN A 91 -8.71 -9.86 -7.80
C ASN A 91 -8.21 -8.60 -7.07
N MET A 92 -8.44 -8.50 -5.76
CA MET A 92 -7.95 -7.36 -4.96
C MET A 92 -6.42 -7.36 -4.86
N SER A 93 -5.84 -8.49 -4.46
CA SER A 93 -4.38 -8.63 -4.39
C SER A 93 -3.73 -8.46 -5.76
N GLU A 94 -4.36 -8.97 -6.83
CA GLU A 94 -3.90 -8.84 -8.20
C GLU A 94 -3.94 -7.39 -8.69
N HIS A 95 -4.99 -6.65 -8.35
CA HIS A 95 -5.07 -5.22 -8.68
C HIS A 95 -3.96 -4.43 -7.99
N VAL A 96 -3.72 -4.67 -6.69
CA VAL A 96 -2.62 -4.03 -5.96
C VAL A 96 -1.27 -4.42 -6.56
N ASN A 97 -1.05 -5.71 -6.86
CA ASN A 97 0.19 -6.20 -7.47
C ASN A 97 0.44 -5.58 -8.85
N ARG A 98 -0.59 -5.49 -9.70
CA ARG A 98 -0.49 -4.88 -11.03
C ARG A 98 -0.12 -3.40 -10.95
N THR A 99 -0.75 -2.65 -10.06
CA THR A 99 -0.44 -1.22 -9.84
C THR A 99 0.98 -1.05 -9.31
N LEU A 100 1.38 -1.86 -8.33
CA LEU A 100 2.75 -1.85 -7.78
C LEU A 100 3.79 -2.18 -8.83
N LYS A 101 3.53 -3.20 -9.65
CA LYS A 101 4.44 -3.62 -10.71
C LYS A 101 4.70 -2.51 -11.70
N ALA A 102 3.64 -1.87 -12.20
CA ALA A 102 3.76 -0.73 -13.10
C ALA A 102 4.58 0.43 -12.47
N GLN A 103 4.30 0.76 -11.20
CA GLN A 103 5.03 1.83 -10.50
C GLN A 103 6.51 1.48 -10.26
N ILE A 104 6.79 0.25 -9.83
CA ILE A 104 8.15 -0.24 -9.59
C ILE A 104 8.93 -0.33 -10.90
N ASP A 105 8.33 -0.78 -11.99
CA ASP A 105 8.99 -0.88 -13.29
C ASP A 105 9.38 0.51 -13.81
N ILE A 106 8.46 1.49 -13.75
CA ILE A 106 8.76 2.90 -14.11
C ILE A 106 9.89 3.45 -13.23
N TYR A 107 9.84 3.19 -11.93
CA TYR A 107 10.86 3.67 -11.01
C TYR A 107 12.22 3.01 -11.27
N ALA A 108 12.25 1.69 -11.48
CA ALA A 108 13.45 0.93 -11.74
C ALA A 108 14.11 1.32 -13.08
N GLN A 109 13.33 1.72 -14.09
CA GLN A 109 13.86 2.28 -15.34
C GLN A 109 14.56 3.62 -15.12
N ARG A 110 13.97 4.51 -14.32
CA ARG A 110 14.53 5.85 -14.05
C ARG A 110 15.69 5.83 -13.06
N ARG A 111 15.62 4.95 -12.07
CA ARG A 111 16.57 4.81 -10.96
C ARG A 111 16.87 3.32 -10.70
N PRO A 112 17.70 2.71 -11.56
CA PRO A 112 18.05 1.31 -11.43
C PRO A 112 18.59 0.98 -10.04
N GLY A 113 18.13 -0.13 -9.48
CA GLY A 113 18.67 -0.67 -8.25
C GLY A 113 18.13 -0.06 -6.95
N LEU A 114 17.17 0.87 -7.00
CA LEU A 114 16.73 1.64 -5.82
C LEU A 114 15.27 1.44 -5.40
N TRP A 115 14.49 0.63 -6.12
CA TRP A 115 13.04 0.53 -5.86
C TRP A 115 12.70 0.04 -4.45
N ASP A 116 13.56 -0.78 -3.84
CA ASP A 116 13.37 -1.30 -2.48
C ASP A 116 13.55 -0.24 -1.39
N LYS A 117 14.20 0.90 -1.69
CA LYS A 117 14.32 2.03 -0.76
C LYS A 117 13.09 2.93 -0.79
N GLU A 118 12.35 2.93 -1.89
CA GLU A 118 11.14 3.76 -2.07
C GLU A 118 9.86 3.03 -1.70
N LEU A 119 9.95 1.77 -1.29
CA LEU A 119 8.80 0.90 -1.10
C LEU A 119 7.76 1.48 -0.12
N GLN A 120 8.22 2.15 0.94
CA GLN A 120 7.32 2.79 1.89
C GLN A 120 6.59 4.01 1.30
N LYS A 121 7.22 4.75 0.38
CA LYS A 121 6.56 5.85 -0.33
C LYS A 121 5.51 5.32 -1.32
N LEU A 122 5.81 4.20 -1.97
CA LEU A 122 4.86 3.49 -2.82
C LEU A 122 3.67 2.97 -2.00
N ALA A 123 3.93 2.32 -0.86
CA ALA A 123 2.88 1.87 0.06
C ALA A 123 2.01 3.05 0.52
N PHE A 124 2.60 4.18 0.90
CA PHE A 124 1.87 5.39 1.28
C PHE A 124 0.94 5.88 0.16
N THR A 125 1.46 5.97 -1.07
CA THR A 125 0.68 6.39 -2.24
C THR A 125 -0.49 5.46 -2.55
N ILE A 126 -0.38 4.18 -2.20
CA ILE A 126 -1.45 3.20 -2.36
C ILE A 126 -2.47 3.29 -1.22
N ARG A 127 -2.05 3.58 0.01
CA ARG A 127 -2.93 3.66 1.19
C ARG A 127 -3.81 4.91 1.18
N THR A 128 -3.27 6.06 0.79
CA THR A 128 -3.91 7.37 1.00
C THR A 128 -5.13 7.69 0.13
N PRO A 129 -5.27 7.22 -1.12
CA PRO A 129 -6.48 7.48 -1.89
C PRO A 129 -7.65 6.69 -1.31
N ALA A 130 -8.83 7.31 -1.26
CA ALA A 130 -10.08 6.63 -0.94
C ALA A 130 -10.32 5.48 -1.92
N LYS A 131 -10.96 4.41 -1.43
CA LYS A 131 -11.21 3.20 -2.22
C LYS A 131 -12.70 3.09 -2.53
N ASP A 132 -13.03 2.92 -3.81
CA ASP A 132 -14.41 2.73 -4.26
C ASP A 132 -15.10 1.55 -3.55
N THR A 133 -14.36 0.52 -3.16
CA THR A 133 -14.94 -0.66 -2.50
C THR A 133 -15.29 -0.47 -1.02
N THR A 134 -14.69 0.52 -0.35
CA THR A 134 -14.87 0.72 1.10
C THR A 134 -15.38 2.12 1.45
N SER A 135 -15.69 2.95 0.45
CA SER A 135 -16.15 4.35 0.60
C SER A 135 -15.30 5.21 1.55
N ASP A 136 -14.07 4.79 1.82
CA ASP A 136 -13.18 5.41 2.79
C ASP A 136 -11.71 5.08 2.48
N THR A 137 -10.78 5.74 3.17
CA THR A 137 -9.34 5.51 3.02
C THR A 137 -8.86 4.36 3.90
N SER A 138 -7.81 3.66 3.46
CA SER A 138 -7.21 2.60 4.28
C SER A 138 -6.66 3.09 5.62
N PRO A 139 -6.00 4.27 5.71
CA PRO A 139 -5.59 4.84 6.98
C PRO A 139 -6.74 5.13 7.94
N TYR A 140 -7.85 5.70 7.47
CA TYR A 140 -8.97 5.97 8.35
C TYR A 140 -9.56 4.67 8.90
N LEU A 141 -9.77 3.66 8.05
CA LEU A 141 -10.30 2.36 8.48
C LEU A 141 -9.36 1.59 9.41
N ASN A 142 -8.04 1.73 9.25
CA ASN A 142 -7.05 0.97 10.01
C ASN A 142 -6.55 1.69 11.28
N LEU A 143 -6.43 3.01 11.24
CA LEU A 143 -5.85 3.84 12.30
C LEU A 143 -6.85 4.80 12.94
N GLY A 144 -8.05 4.95 12.37
CA GLY A 144 -9.07 5.89 12.81
C GLY A 144 -8.83 7.35 12.38
N CYS A 145 -7.79 7.62 11.57
CA CYS A 145 -7.51 8.96 11.07
C CYS A 145 -6.78 8.95 9.73
N ASP A 146 -7.01 10.01 8.94
CA ASP A 146 -6.29 10.27 7.70
C ASP A 146 -4.95 10.96 7.96
N PRO A 147 -3.85 10.51 7.33
CA PRO A 147 -2.56 11.19 7.44
C PRO A 147 -2.58 12.48 6.62
N VAL A 148 -1.87 13.50 7.11
CA VAL A 148 -1.57 14.71 6.32
C VAL A 148 -0.61 14.31 5.19
N ILE A 149 -1.05 14.44 3.94
CA ILE A 149 -0.21 14.12 2.78
C ILE A 149 0.55 15.37 2.30
N PRO A 150 1.69 15.25 1.60
CA PRO A 150 2.43 16.42 1.11
C PRO A 150 1.59 17.41 0.29
N LEU A 151 0.58 16.93 -0.43
CA LEU A 151 -0.36 17.77 -1.15
C LEU A 151 -1.18 18.68 -0.21
N ASP A 152 -1.58 18.18 0.98
CA ASP A 152 -2.21 19.03 2.01
C ASP A 152 -1.31 20.18 2.42
N LEU A 153 -0.03 19.89 2.61
CA LEU A 153 0.94 20.91 3.01
C LEU A 153 1.14 21.95 1.91
N ILE A 154 1.21 21.54 0.64
CA ILE A 154 1.39 22.48 -0.49
C ILE A 154 0.16 23.38 -0.65
N ILE A 155 -1.03 22.81 -0.50
CA ILE A 155 -2.29 23.56 -0.58
C ILE A 155 -2.39 24.56 0.59
N ASN A 156 -1.99 24.15 1.80
CA ASN A 156 -2.12 24.93 3.02
C ASN A 156 -0.90 25.81 3.36
N GLN A 157 0.17 25.76 2.59
CA GLN A 157 1.36 26.59 2.81
C GLN A 157 1.08 28.05 2.44
N PRO A 158 1.55 29.03 3.24
CA PRO A 158 1.55 30.42 2.81
C PRO A 158 2.35 30.53 1.50
N VAL A 159 1.75 31.17 0.49
CA VAL A 159 2.45 31.45 -0.77
C VAL A 159 3.68 32.30 -0.42
N PRO A 160 4.87 32.02 -0.99
CA PRO A 160 6.05 32.86 -0.79
C PRO A 160 5.71 34.34 -1.02
N ASP A 161 6.47 35.27 -0.43
CA ASP A 161 6.28 36.73 -0.57
C ASP A 161 6.46 37.20 -2.03
N PHE A 162 5.52 36.84 -2.89
CA PHE A 162 5.24 37.51 -4.13
C PHE A 162 4.42 38.75 -3.78
N PRO A 163 4.58 39.86 -4.53
CA PRO A 163 3.69 41.00 -4.36
C PRO A 163 2.25 40.50 -4.49
N SER A 164 1.46 40.64 -3.42
CA SER A 164 0.12 40.03 -3.27
C SER A 164 -0.90 40.48 -4.32
N ASN A 165 -0.49 41.36 -5.23
CA ASN A 165 -1.32 42.00 -6.24
C ASN A 165 -0.98 41.59 -7.68
N THR A 166 -0.05 40.65 -7.91
CA THR A 166 0.22 40.16 -9.26
C THR A 166 -0.90 39.22 -9.74
N PRO A 167 -1.20 39.19 -11.06
CA PRO A 167 -2.14 38.22 -11.64
C PRO A 167 -1.78 36.76 -11.33
N GLU A 168 -0.48 36.44 -11.31
CA GLU A 168 0.05 35.11 -11.04
C GLU A 168 -0.24 34.67 -9.59
N TYR A 169 -0.09 35.58 -8.62
CA TYR A 169 -0.41 35.31 -7.22
C TYR A 169 -1.89 34.99 -7.04
N LYS A 170 -2.78 35.80 -7.64
CA LYS A 170 -4.24 35.60 -7.59
C LYS A 170 -4.64 34.27 -8.24
N PHE A 171 -4.03 33.93 -9.38
CA PHE A 171 -4.27 32.66 -10.06
C PHE A 171 -3.84 31.46 -9.21
N ILE A 172 -2.63 31.48 -8.64
CA ILE A 172 -2.11 30.38 -7.79
C ILE A 172 -3.01 30.17 -6.57
N GLN A 173 -3.48 31.24 -5.93
CA GLN A 173 -4.37 31.16 -4.77
C GLN A 173 -5.75 30.59 -5.13
N GLN A 174 -6.34 31.05 -6.25
CA GLN A 174 -7.61 30.50 -6.75
C GLN A 174 -7.47 29.02 -7.08
N TYR A 175 -6.40 28.62 -7.76
CA TYR A 175 -6.14 27.23 -8.12
C TYR A 175 -5.94 26.34 -6.89
N ARG A 176 -5.19 26.78 -5.87
CA ARG A 176 -5.04 26.05 -4.60
C ARG A 176 -6.38 25.89 -3.87
N THR A 177 -7.18 26.95 -3.83
CA THR A 177 -8.52 26.92 -3.20
C THR A 177 -9.45 25.95 -3.92
N GLN A 178 -9.41 25.94 -5.25
CA GLN A 178 -10.19 25.00 -6.05
C GLN A 178 -9.74 23.56 -5.80
N LEU A 179 -8.44 23.28 -5.81
CA LEU A 179 -7.91 21.93 -5.53
C LEU A 179 -8.25 21.44 -4.12
N ALA A 180 -8.20 22.34 -3.12
CA ALA A 180 -8.64 22.04 -1.76
C ALA A 180 -10.13 21.65 -1.75
N HIS A 181 -10.95 22.46 -2.40
CA HIS A 181 -12.40 22.25 -2.49
C HIS A 181 -12.73 20.94 -3.21
N ASP A 182 -12.18 20.72 -4.41
CA ASP A 182 -12.42 19.52 -5.21
C ASP A 182 -12.01 18.25 -4.45
N ARG A 183 -10.89 18.31 -3.73
CA ARG A 183 -10.45 17.19 -2.89
C ARG A 183 -11.41 16.95 -1.73
N GLN A 184 -11.86 18.01 -1.04
CA GLN A 184 -12.78 17.91 0.08
C GLN A 184 -14.16 17.41 -0.37
N VAL A 185 -14.66 17.88 -1.52
CA VAL A 185 -15.89 17.39 -2.15
C VAL A 185 -15.75 15.93 -2.55
N THR A 186 -14.64 15.55 -3.18
CA THR A 186 -14.37 14.14 -3.52
C THR A 186 -14.35 13.26 -2.26
N TYR A 187 -13.71 13.75 -1.19
CA TYR A 187 -13.66 13.04 0.09
C TYR A 187 -15.05 12.84 0.70
N TYR A 188 -15.89 13.88 0.77
CA TYR A 188 -17.25 13.75 1.30
C TYR A 188 -18.19 12.95 0.39
N PHE A 189 -18.10 13.13 -0.92
CA PHE A 189 -18.89 12.37 -1.90
C PHE A 189 -18.66 10.87 -1.76
N VAL A 190 -17.40 10.45 -1.65
CA VAL A 190 -17.03 9.04 -1.44
C VAL A 190 -17.49 8.54 -0.07
N ARG A 191 -17.65 9.41 0.94
CA ARG A 191 -18.10 9.02 2.29
C ARG A 191 -19.62 8.92 2.44
N GLU A 192 -20.37 9.70 1.66
CA GLU A 192 -21.84 9.73 1.71
C GLU A 192 -22.51 8.69 0.78
N HIS A 193 -21.75 8.06 -0.13
CA HIS A 193 -22.22 7.06 -1.11
C HIS A 193 -21.39 5.77 -1.06
#